data_AF-A0A969HRX8-F1
#
_entry.id   AF-A0A969HRX8-F1
#
_cell.length_a   1.000
_cell.length_b   1.000
_cell.length_c   1.000
_cell.angle_alpha   90.00
_cell.angle_beta   90.00
_cell.angle_gamma   90.00
#
_symmetry.space_group_name_H-M   'P 1'
#
loop_
_entity.id
_entity.type
_entity.pdbx_description
1 polymer ?
#
loop_
_entity_poly.entity_id
_entity_poly.type
_entity_poly.pdbx_seq_one_letter_code
_entity_poly.pdbx_strand_id
1 'polypeptide(L)'
;DAAGSSIAFGDRRNAQIDPPNAREALKEVAIDVEEGADMLMVKPALPYLDILAKMREHFNLPLAAYQVSGEYAMIKAAAANGWLDERQVALESLYAIRRAGADMIITYFAKDAVRWLNEQR
;
A
#
# COMPACT_ATOMS: atom_id res chain seq x y z
N ASP A 1 -16.91 6.96 0.51
CA ASP A 1 -16.99 8.24 1.25
C ASP A 1 -15.90 9.22 0.82
N ALA A 2 -14.63 9.00 1.16
CA ALA A 2 -13.57 9.98 0.89
C ALA A 2 -13.44 10.44 -0.58
N ALA A 3 -13.61 9.52 -1.54
CA ALA A 3 -13.54 9.83 -2.97
C ALA A 3 -14.92 10.03 -3.62
N GLY A 4 -16.03 9.95 -2.87
CA GLY A 4 -17.39 9.89 -3.44
C GLY A 4 -17.63 8.70 -4.39
N SER A 5 -16.68 7.77 -4.51
CA SER A 5 -16.63 6.73 -5.55
C SER A 5 -17.32 5.42 -5.14
N SER A 6 -18.27 5.45 -4.21
CA SER A 6 -19.06 4.26 -3.87
C SER A 6 -19.89 3.87 -5.09
N ILE A 7 -19.74 2.62 -5.55
CA ILE A 7 -20.51 2.12 -6.69
C ILE A 7 -21.95 1.94 -6.23
N ALA A 8 -22.90 2.57 -6.92
CA ALA A 8 -24.31 2.47 -6.60
C ALA A 8 -24.88 1.06 -6.86
N PHE A 9 -24.39 0.36 -7.89
CA PHE A 9 -24.70 -1.05 -8.22
C PHE A 9 -23.53 -1.71 -8.97
N GLY A 10 -23.13 -2.94 -8.60
CA GLY A 10 -22.05 -3.72 -9.23
C GLY A 10 -20.79 -3.91 -8.38
N ASP A 11 -19.80 -4.62 -8.91
CA ASP A 11 -18.54 -4.99 -8.23
C ASP A 11 -17.32 -4.61 -9.10
N ARG A 12 -16.21 -4.21 -8.47
CA ARG A 12 -14.94 -3.86 -9.14
C ARG A 12 -14.12 -5.07 -9.57
N ARG A 13 -14.54 -6.29 -9.24
CA ARG A 13 -13.86 -7.54 -9.60
C ARG A 13 -13.39 -7.61 -11.06
N ASN A 14 -14.10 -7.03 -12.01
CA ASN A 14 -13.71 -7.07 -13.43
C ASN A 14 -12.51 -6.18 -13.79
N ALA A 15 -12.14 -5.24 -12.92
CA ALA A 15 -11.02 -4.31 -13.14
C ALA A 15 -9.92 -4.46 -12.06
N GLN A 16 -10.08 -5.40 -11.13
CA GLN A 16 -9.12 -5.66 -10.05
C GLN A 16 -8.56 -7.05 -10.23
N ILE A 17 -7.26 -7.19 -9.97
CA ILE A 17 -6.61 -8.49 -9.91
C ILE A 17 -7.26 -9.31 -8.79
N ASP A 18 -7.52 -10.60 -9.07
CA ASP A 18 -8.07 -11.53 -8.08
C ASP A 18 -7.08 -11.70 -6.91
N PRO A 19 -7.45 -11.42 -5.65
CA PRO A 19 -6.53 -11.43 -4.51
C PRO A 19 -5.62 -12.67 -4.36
N PRO A 20 -6.07 -13.91 -4.63
CA PRO A 20 -5.22 -15.10 -4.53
C PRO A 20 -4.17 -15.20 -5.66
N ASN A 21 -4.25 -14.40 -6.72
CA ASN A 21 -3.50 -14.62 -7.96
C ASN A 21 -2.25 -13.74 -8.09
N ALA A 22 -1.23 -14.04 -7.27
CA ALA A 22 0.07 -13.35 -7.35
C ALA A 22 0.75 -13.43 -8.73
N ARG A 23 0.47 -14.47 -9.53
CA ARG A 23 1.07 -14.62 -10.86
C ARG A 23 0.48 -13.65 -11.88
N GLU A 24 -0.83 -13.39 -11.78
CA GLU A 24 -1.49 -12.38 -12.62
C GLU A 24 -0.96 -10.99 -12.29
N ALA A 25 -0.78 -10.66 -11.01
CA ALA A 25 -0.20 -9.38 -10.62
C ALA A 25 1.16 -9.10 -11.30
N LEU A 26 2.06 -10.09 -11.35
CA LEU A 26 3.35 -9.91 -12.03
C LEU A 26 3.23 -9.83 -13.56
N LYS A 27 2.22 -10.46 -14.16
CA LYS A 27 1.96 -10.37 -15.60
C LYS A 27 1.44 -8.99 -15.98
N GLU A 28 0.44 -8.48 -15.25
CA GLU A 28 -0.10 -7.13 -15.46
C GLU A 28 1.00 -6.07 -15.30
N VAL A 29 1.84 -6.20 -14.27
CA VAL A 29 2.98 -5.30 -14.09
C VAL A 29 3.98 -5.39 -15.25
N ALA A 30 4.24 -6.57 -15.80
CA ALA A 30 5.12 -6.70 -16.96
C ALA A 30 4.53 -6.01 -18.21
N ILE A 31 3.21 -6.07 -18.39
CA ILE A 31 2.52 -5.35 -19.46
C ILE A 31 2.66 -3.83 -19.26
N ASP A 32 2.44 -3.32 -18.05
CA ASP A 32 2.64 -1.89 -17.74
C ASP A 32 4.07 -1.42 -18.05
N VAL A 33 5.08 -2.26 -17.78
CA VAL A 33 6.47 -1.98 -18.13
C VAL A 33 6.67 -1.92 -19.64
N GLU A 34 6.11 -2.88 -20.39
CA GLU A 34 6.17 -2.90 -21.85
C GLU A 34 5.44 -1.71 -22.50
N GLU A 35 4.36 -1.24 -21.89
CA GLU A 35 3.62 -0.04 -22.29
C GLU A 35 4.35 1.27 -21.91
N GLY A 36 5.47 1.19 -21.18
CA GLY A 36 6.36 2.30 -20.90
C GLY A 36 6.10 3.03 -19.58
N ALA A 37 5.56 2.35 -18.57
CA ALA A 37 5.42 2.93 -17.23
C ALA A 37 6.78 3.39 -16.66
N ASP A 38 6.83 4.61 -16.11
CA ASP A 38 8.02 5.14 -15.43
C ASP A 38 8.15 4.67 -13.96
N MET A 39 7.04 4.24 -13.37
CA MET A 39 6.94 3.80 -11.99
C MET A 39 5.79 2.80 -11.85
N LEU A 40 5.97 1.81 -10.98
CA LEU A 40 4.96 0.79 -10.71
C LEU A 40 4.40 0.97 -9.31
N MET A 41 3.21 0.41 -9.04
CA MET A 41 2.64 0.48 -7.69
C MET A 41 1.86 -0.75 -7.26
N VAL A 42 1.84 -0.99 -5.94
CA VAL A 42 0.97 -1.98 -5.30
C VAL A 42 -0.10 -1.29 -4.45
N LYS A 43 -1.33 -1.77 -4.56
CA LYS A 43 -2.48 -1.31 -3.79
C LYS A 43 -3.49 -2.45 -3.62
N PRO A 44 -4.00 -2.74 -2.41
CA PRO A 44 -3.56 -2.29 -1.08
C PRO A 44 -2.09 -2.61 -0.74
N ALA A 45 -1.49 -1.94 0.25
CA ALA A 45 -0.07 -2.16 0.57
C ALA A 45 0.15 -3.31 1.56
N LEU A 46 -0.30 -3.16 2.81
CA LEU A 46 -0.01 -4.10 3.90
C LEU A 46 -0.42 -5.56 3.62
N PRO A 47 -1.59 -5.84 2.98
CA PRO A 47 -1.97 -7.21 2.65
C PRO A 47 -1.18 -7.84 1.49
N TYR A 48 -0.45 -7.03 0.72
CA TYR A 48 0.24 -7.45 -0.52
C TYR A 48 1.73 -7.11 -0.50
N LEU A 49 2.35 -7.11 0.69
CA LEU A 49 3.79 -6.90 0.84
C LEU A 49 4.61 -7.98 0.11
N ASP A 50 4.06 -9.18 -0.03
CA ASP A 50 4.66 -10.27 -0.82
C ASP A 50 4.67 -9.96 -2.32
N ILE A 51 3.62 -9.34 -2.85
CA ILE A 51 3.57 -8.88 -4.25
C ILE A 51 4.59 -7.77 -4.46
N LEU A 52 4.67 -6.80 -3.55
CA LEU A 52 5.64 -5.71 -3.61
C LEU A 52 7.08 -6.25 -3.57
N ALA A 53 7.37 -7.23 -2.73
CA ALA A 53 8.66 -7.90 -2.67
C ALA A 53 9.00 -8.64 -3.97
N LYS A 54 8.05 -9.39 -4.54
CA LYS A 54 8.23 -10.04 -5.84
C LYS A 54 8.47 -9.03 -6.95
N MET A 55 7.74 -7.92 -6.98
CA MET A 55 7.97 -6.87 -7.98
C MET A 55 9.38 -6.27 -7.85
N ARG A 56 9.86 -6.06 -6.62
CA ARG A 56 11.23 -5.57 -6.37
C ARG A 56 12.30 -6.53 -6.89
N GLU A 57 12.04 -7.83 -6.85
CA GLU A 57 12.95 -8.85 -7.39
C GLU A 57 12.97 -8.92 -8.93
N HIS A 58 11.87 -8.55 -9.60
CA HIS A 58 11.69 -8.77 -11.04
C HIS A 58 11.78 -7.50 -11.90
N PHE A 59 11.56 -6.31 -11.33
CA PHE A 59 11.49 -5.05 -12.08
C PHE A 59 12.43 -3.99 -11.50
N ASN A 60 13.12 -3.28 -12.39
CA ASN A 60 14.10 -2.25 -12.05
C ASN A 60 13.53 -0.82 -12.01
N LEU A 61 12.20 -0.67 -12.07
CA LEU A 61 11.55 0.63 -11.95
C LEU A 61 11.36 1.04 -10.48
N PRO A 62 11.20 2.34 -10.20
CA PRO A 62 10.74 2.81 -8.90
C PRO A 62 9.42 2.13 -8.51
N LEU A 63 9.29 1.76 -7.24
CA LEU A 63 8.07 1.13 -6.72
C LEU A 63 7.37 2.02 -5.70
N ALA A 64 6.11 2.34 -5.96
CA ALA A 64 5.23 2.98 -4.99
C ALA A 64 4.33 1.93 -4.30
N ALA A 65 3.91 2.22 -3.08
CA ALA A 65 2.89 1.44 -2.38
C ALA A 65 1.85 2.37 -1.77
N TYR A 66 0.56 2.03 -1.93
CA TYR A 66 -0.53 2.81 -1.36
C TYR A 66 -1.07 2.08 -0.12
N GLN A 67 -0.82 2.63 1.06
CA GLN A 67 -1.48 2.22 2.30
C GLN A 67 -2.91 2.76 2.31
N VAL A 68 -3.89 1.91 1.98
CA VAL A 68 -5.25 2.38 1.67
C VAL A 68 -5.99 2.91 2.89
N SER A 69 -7.08 3.62 2.64
CA SER A 69 -7.92 4.20 3.70
C SER A 69 -8.41 3.16 4.71
N GLY A 70 -8.68 1.93 4.26
CA GLY A 70 -9.04 0.81 5.14
C GLY A 70 -7.92 0.39 6.08
N GLU A 71 -6.67 0.36 5.59
CA GLU A 71 -5.48 0.05 6.40
C GLU A 71 -5.25 1.14 7.46
N TYR A 72 -5.33 2.42 7.05
CA TYR A 72 -5.25 3.56 7.96
C TYR A 72 -6.35 3.52 9.03
N ALA A 73 -7.60 3.33 8.62
CA ALA A 73 -8.75 3.29 9.52
C ALA A 73 -8.66 2.12 10.50
N MET A 74 -8.15 0.97 10.07
CA MET A 74 -7.94 -0.20 10.92
C MET A 74 -6.99 0.12 12.09
N ILE A 75 -5.86 0.76 11.81
CA ILE A 75 -4.88 1.15 12.85
C ILE A 75 -5.49 2.21 13.77
N LYS A 76 -6.11 3.26 13.22
CA LYS A 76 -6.77 4.31 14.02
C LYS A 76 -7.87 3.74 14.94
N ALA A 77 -8.69 2.83 14.43
CA ALA A 77 -9.77 2.22 15.21
C ALA A 77 -9.23 1.33 16.34
N ALA A 78 -8.23 0.50 16.06
CA ALA A 78 -7.61 -0.35 17.08
C ALA A 78 -6.92 0.48 18.17
N ALA A 79 -6.23 1.56 17.81
CA ALA A 79 -5.63 2.50 18.75
C ALA A 79 -6.68 3.22 19.61
N ALA A 80 -7.78 3.68 19.00
CA ALA A 80 -8.87 4.33 19.72
C ALA A 80 -9.57 3.40 20.75
N ASN A 81 -9.52 2.08 20.53
CA ASN A 81 -9.98 1.08 21.49
C ASN A 81 -8.92 0.67 22.53
N GLY A 82 -7.71 1.26 22.48
CA GLY A 82 -6.61 0.95 23.38
C GLY A 82 -5.97 -0.42 23.14
N TRP A 83 -6.19 -1.03 21.96
CA TRP A 83 -5.65 -2.37 21.65
C TRP A 83 -4.19 -2.34 21.21
N LEU A 84 -3.71 -1.20 20.73
CA LEU A 84 -2.35 -1.00 20.26
C LEU A 84 -1.90 0.45 20.43
N ASP A 85 -0.60 0.68 20.42
CA ASP A 85 -0.01 2.02 20.31
C ASP A 85 -0.04 2.49 18.84
N GLU A 86 -0.74 3.59 18.58
CA GLU A 86 -0.94 4.09 17.22
C GLU A 86 0.38 4.43 16.52
N ARG A 87 1.24 5.18 17.21
CA ARG A 87 2.50 5.70 16.65
C ARG A 87 3.41 4.54 16.27
N GLN A 88 3.58 3.58 17.18
CA GLN A 88 4.43 2.42 16.99
C GLN A 88 3.96 1.59 15.79
N VAL A 89 2.68 1.20 15.77
CA VAL A 89 2.14 0.32 14.72
C VAL A 89 2.06 1.04 13.37
N ALA A 90 1.69 2.32 13.35
CA ALA A 90 1.69 3.11 12.12
C ALA A 90 3.11 3.18 11.53
N LEU A 91 4.13 3.54 12.32
CA LEU A 91 5.52 3.58 11.83
C LEU A 91 6.01 2.20 11.40
N GLU A 92 5.71 1.14 12.17
CA GLU A 92 6.09 -0.24 11.82
C GLU A 92 5.47 -0.68 10.48
N SER A 93 4.21 -0.31 10.23
CA SER A 93 3.55 -0.57 8.93
C SER A 93 4.28 0.14 7.78
N LEU A 94 4.71 1.39 7.96
CA LEU A 94 5.46 2.14 6.95
C LEU A 94 6.85 1.55 6.73
N TYR A 95 7.52 1.12 7.79
CA TYR A 95 8.80 0.41 7.69
C TYR A 95 8.65 -0.94 6.99
N ALA A 96 7.58 -1.68 7.24
CA ALA A 96 7.30 -2.94 6.56
C ALA A 96 7.11 -2.74 5.06
N ILE A 97 6.37 -1.70 4.66
CA ILE A 97 6.18 -1.33 3.25
C ILE A 97 7.52 -0.93 2.61
N ARG A 98 8.32 -0.10 3.28
CA ARG A 98 9.67 0.29 2.80
C ARG A 98 10.57 -0.94 2.66
N ARG A 99 10.57 -1.83 3.65
CA ARG A 99 11.37 -3.07 3.67
C ARG A 99 10.97 -4.05 2.57
N ALA A 100 9.68 -4.17 2.26
CA ALA A 100 9.19 -4.99 1.17
C ALA A 100 9.63 -4.47 -0.21
N GLY A 101 10.14 -3.24 -0.28
CA GLY A 101 10.81 -2.72 -1.45
C GLY A 101 10.18 -1.47 -2.02
N ALA A 102 9.20 -0.82 -1.40
CA ALA A 102 8.71 0.47 -1.90
C ALA A 102 9.80 1.56 -1.79
N ASP A 103 9.97 2.37 -2.84
CA ASP A 103 10.73 3.62 -2.81
C ASP A 103 9.86 4.79 -2.35
N MET A 104 8.56 4.73 -2.63
CA MET A 104 7.58 5.75 -2.25
C MET A 104 6.37 5.10 -1.55
N ILE A 105 5.90 5.75 -0.49
CA ILE A 105 4.70 5.31 0.23
C ILE A 105 3.64 6.41 0.17
N ILE A 106 2.49 6.10 -0.40
CA ILE A 106 1.30 6.95 -0.38
C ILE A 106 0.47 6.52 0.83
N THR A 107 0.35 7.39 1.82
CA THR A 107 -0.33 7.08 3.09
C THR A 107 -1.02 8.30 3.69
N TYR A 108 -2.13 8.06 4.39
CA TYR A 108 -2.80 9.05 5.23
C TYR A 108 -2.01 9.39 6.50
N PHE A 109 -1.09 8.52 6.95
CA PHE A 109 -0.21 8.78 8.09
C PHE A 109 0.93 9.75 7.76
N ALA A 110 1.08 10.24 6.52
CA ALA A 110 2.26 11.00 6.11
C ALA A 110 2.60 12.18 7.04
N LYS A 111 1.60 13.00 7.41
CA LYS A 111 1.80 14.14 8.31
C LYS A 111 2.19 13.72 9.73
N ASP A 112 1.53 12.67 10.24
CA ASP A 112 1.80 12.15 11.58
C ASP A 112 3.19 11.48 11.65
N ALA A 113 3.54 10.69 10.65
CA ALA A 113 4.83 10.03 10.52
C ALA A 113 5.99 11.03 10.48
N VAL A 114 5.88 12.11 9.69
CA VAL A 114 6.91 13.17 9.66
C VAL A 114 7.11 13.78 11.04
N ARG A 115 6.02 14.07 11.77
CA ARG A 115 6.11 14.59 13.15
C ARG A 115 6.81 13.59 14.07
N TRP A 116 6.36 12.33 14.08
CA TRP A 116 6.91 11.29 14.97
C TRP A 116 8.38 10.95 14.68
N LEU A 117 8.82 11.03 13.43
CA LEU A 117 10.21 10.79 13.04
C LEU A 117 11.12 11.95 13.45
N ASN A 118 10.63 13.18 13.44
CA ASN A 118 11.38 14.35 13.88
C ASN A 118 11.54 14.40 15.41
N GLU A 119 10.58 13.88 16.18
CA GLU A 119 10.69 13.76 17.64
C GLU A 119 11.72 12.72 18.09
N GLN A 120 12.14 11.80 17.21
CA GLN A 120 13.17 10.79 17.49
C GLN A 120 14.59 11.27 17.18
N ARG A 121 14.74 12.44 16.55
CA ARG A 121 16.02 13.06 16.21
C ARG A 121 16.44 14.03 17.30
#